data_AF-A0A3S4HE34-F1
#
_entry.id   AF-A0A3S4HE34-F1
#
_cell.length_a   1.000
_cell.length_b   1.000
_cell.length_c   1.000
_cell.angle_alpha   90.00
_cell.angle_beta   90.00
_cell.angle_gamma   90.00
#
_symmetry.space_group_name_H-M   'P 1'
#
loop_
_entity.id
_entity.type
_entity.pdbx_description
1 polymer ?
#
loop_
_entity_poly.entity_id
_entity_poly.type
_entity_poly.pdbx_seq_one_letter_code
_entity_poly.pdbx_strand_id
1 'polypeptide(L)'
;MFAGLANPLPVARYHSLVGSNVPAGLTINAHFNGMVMAVRHDADRVCGFQFHPESILTTQGARLLEQTLAWAQQKAGADQHPTADSGETLSGANTDATREPSVVFGGRPRRT
;
A
#
# COMPACT_ATOMS: atom_id res chain seq x y z
N MET A 1 0.79 -3.42 10.11
CA MET A 1 1.62 -3.83 8.97
C MET A 1 3.00 -3.19 9.07
N PHE A 2 3.22 -1.94 8.66
CA PHE A 2 4.57 -1.34 8.56
C PHE A 2 5.27 -0.92 9.88
N ALA A 3 4.80 -1.37 11.04
CA ALA A 3 5.31 -0.89 12.32
C ALA A 3 6.74 -1.42 12.57
N GLY A 4 7.68 -0.53 12.88
CA GLY A 4 9.06 -0.91 13.19
C GLY A 4 9.89 -1.38 11.98
N LEU A 5 9.44 -1.07 10.75
CA LEU A 5 10.21 -1.22 9.52
C LEU A 5 10.97 0.07 9.19
N ALA A 6 12.07 -0.03 8.43
CA ALA A 6 12.83 1.15 8.01
C ALA A 6 12.01 2.08 7.11
N ASN A 7 12.07 3.39 7.33
CA ASN A 7 11.35 4.38 6.53
C ASN A 7 12.34 5.41 5.95
N PRO A 8 12.52 5.46 4.61
CA PRO A 8 11.82 4.68 3.59
C PRO A 8 12.31 3.23 3.51
N LEU A 9 11.43 2.32 3.09
CA LEU A 9 11.74 0.90 2.91
C LEU A 9 12.14 0.63 1.46
N PRO A 10 13.34 0.08 1.20
CA PRO A 10 13.70 -0.44 -0.12
C PRO A 10 12.79 -1.62 -0.48
N VAL A 11 12.13 -1.55 -1.65
CA VAL A 11 11.24 -2.62 -2.14
C VAL A 11 11.52 -2.95 -3.60
N ALA A 12 11.29 -4.21 -3.96
CA ALA A 12 11.37 -4.65 -5.34
C ALA A 12 10.09 -4.29 -6.11
N ARG A 13 10.23 -3.64 -7.28
CA ARG A 13 9.11 -3.35 -8.18
C ARG A 13 9.43 -3.82 -9.59
N TYR A 14 8.63 -4.74 -10.13
CA TYR A 14 8.82 -5.27 -11.49
C TYR A 14 7.77 -4.73 -12.48
N HIS A 15 6.82 -3.93 -12.00
CA HIS A 15 5.73 -3.40 -12.80
C HIS A 15 5.93 -1.91 -13.14
N SER A 16 5.66 -1.59 -14.40
CA SER A 16 5.64 -0.22 -14.93
C SER A 16 4.30 0.49 -14.70
N LEU A 17 3.20 -0.26 -14.57
CA LEU A 17 1.86 0.26 -14.32
C LEU A 17 1.66 0.59 -12.84
N VAL A 18 0.95 1.68 -12.59
CA VAL A 18 0.67 2.20 -11.24
C VAL A 18 -0.82 2.53 -11.15
N GLY A 19 -1.47 2.06 -10.08
CA GLY A 19 -2.82 2.50 -9.73
C GLY A 19 -2.80 3.92 -9.17
N SER A 20 -3.43 4.86 -9.87
CA SER A 20 -3.52 6.28 -9.47
C SER A 20 -4.86 6.65 -8.85
N ASN A 21 -5.94 5.92 -9.18
CA ASN A 21 -7.27 6.17 -8.63
C ASN A 21 -7.57 5.19 -7.48
N VAL A 22 -7.45 5.68 -6.24
CA VAL A 22 -7.77 4.91 -5.04
C VAL A 22 -9.13 5.36 -4.49
N PRO A 23 -10.14 4.46 -4.42
CA PRO A 23 -11.45 4.81 -3.88
C PRO A 23 -11.36 5.22 -2.40
N ALA A 24 -12.28 6.09 -1.96
CA ALA A 24 -12.26 6.69 -0.62
C ALA A 24 -12.34 5.67 0.54
N GLY A 25 -12.85 4.46 0.29
CA GLY A 25 -12.88 3.37 1.27
C GLY A 25 -11.50 2.77 1.57
N LEU A 26 -10.50 2.98 0.70
CA LEU A 26 -9.16 2.45 0.87
C LEU A 26 -8.23 3.48 1.53
N THR A 27 -7.59 3.06 2.62
CA THR A 27 -6.54 3.85 3.26
C THR A 27 -5.22 3.58 2.56
N ILE A 28 -4.63 4.62 1.97
CA ILE A 28 -3.24 4.59 1.47
C ILE A 28 -2.30 4.58 2.67
N ASN A 29 -1.53 3.52 2.82
CA ASN A 29 -0.59 3.35 3.93
C ASN A 29 0.88 3.43 3.50
N ALA A 30 1.18 3.44 2.20
CA ALA A 30 2.53 3.66 1.69
C ALA A 30 2.54 4.34 0.31
N HIS A 31 3.52 5.21 0.05
CA HIS A 31 3.66 5.97 -1.19
C HIS A 31 5.12 6.14 -1.63
N PHE A 32 5.36 6.43 -2.90
CA PHE A 32 6.67 6.77 -3.45
C PHE A 32 6.52 7.80 -4.57
N ASN A 33 7.12 8.98 -4.44
CA ASN A 33 7.07 10.04 -5.46
C ASN A 33 5.65 10.31 -6.04
N GLY A 34 4.63 10.36 -5.18
CA GLY A 34 3.23 10.57 -5.57
C GLY A 34 2.49 9.30 -6.07
N MET A 35 3.17 8.16 -6.20
CA MET A 35 2.58 6.87 -6.54
C MET A 35 2.11 6.15 -5.27
N VAL A 36 0.94 5.52 -5.35
CA VAL A 36 0.43 4.64 -4.29
C VAL A 36 1.18 3.32 -4.33
N MET A 37 1.77 2.94 -3.20
CA MET A 37 2.59 1.73 -3.10
C MET A 37 1.96 0.66 -2.23
N ALA A 38 1.08 1.05 -1.30
CA ALA A 38 0.26 0.12 -0.53
C ALA A 38 -1.07 0.76 -0.12
N VAL A 39 -2.10 -0.07 -0.05
CA VAL A 39 -3.45 0.29 0.39
C VAL A 39 -4.00 -0.77 1.35
N ARG A 40 -4.96 -0.39 2.17
CA ARG A 40 -5.75 -1.32 2.98
C ARG A 40 -7.20 -0.89 3.14
N HIS A 41 -8.09 -1.87 3.25
CA HIS A 41 -9.46 -1.73 3.71
C HIS A 41 -9.55 -2.29 5.13
N ASP A 42 -9.74 -1.42 6.12
CA ASP A 42 -9.68 -1.84 7.53
C ASP A 42 -10.89 -2.70 7.95
N ALA A 43 -12.06 -2.49 7.34
CA ALA A 43 -13.28 -3.25 7.63
C ALA A 43 -13.25 -4.69 7.06
N ASP A 44 -12.91 -4.84 5.78
CA ASP A 44 -12.86 -6.17 5.13
C ASP A 44 -11.52 -6.89 5.36
N ARG A 45 -10.58 -6.28 6.07
CA ARG A 45 -9.22 -6.80 6.28
C ARG A 45 -8.47 -7.15 4.99
N VAL A 46 -8.73 -6.37 3.94
CA VAL A 46 -8.05 -6.50 2.65
C VAL A 46 -6.89 -5.53 2.57
N CYS A 47 -5.77 -5.95 1.99
CA CYS A 47 -4.66 -5.06 1.69
C CYS A 47 -4.05 -5.38 0.34
N GLY A 48 -3.44 -4.37 -0.29
CA GLY A 48 -2.72 -4.51 -1.55
C GLY A 48 -1.34 -3.87 -1.47
N PHE A 49 -0.35 -4.54 -2.04
CA PHE A 49 1.00 -4.01 -2.24
C PHE A 49 1.27 -3.91 -3.74
N GLN A 50 1.72 -2.74 -4.20
CA GLN A 50 2.10 -2.51 -5.60
C GLN A 50 3.52 -3.05 -5.91
N PHE A 51 4.27 -3.42 -4.88
CA PHE A 51 5.61 -3.97 -4.91
C PHE A 51 5.59 -5.44 -4.45
N HIS A 52 6.74 -6.11 -4.57
CA HIS A 52 6.90 -7.53 -4.25
C HIS A 52 7.56 -7.71 -2.86
N PRO A 53 6.78 -7.87 -1.78
CA PRO A 53 7.34 -8.15 -0.46
C PRO A 53 8.01 -9.53 -0.36
N GLU A 54 7.74 -10.43 -1.30
CA GLU A 54 8.36 -11.75 -1.41
C GLU A 54 9.75 -11.73 -2.06
N SER A 55 10.10 -10.66 -2.76
CA SER A 55 11.38 -10.57 -3.46
C SER A 55 12.56 -10.46 -2.50
N ILE A 56 13.68 -11.11 -2.86
CA ILE A 56 14.97 -10.99 -2.15
C ILE A 56 15.46 -9.55 -2.03
N LEU A 57 15.05 -8.68 -2.96
CA LEU A 57 15.43 -7.26 -2.97
C LEU A 57 14.62 -6.45 -1.94
N THR A 58 13.51 -6.97 -1.43
CA THR A 58 12.75 -6.37 -0.33
C THR A 58 13.27 -6.91 1.00
N THR A 59 14.35 -6.31 1.51
CA THR A 59 15.12 -6.81 2.67
C THR A 59 14.31 -7.07 3.95
N GLN A 60 13.22 -6.34 4.19
CA GLN A 60 12.31 -6.55 5.34
C GLN A 60 10.94 -7.09 4.91
N GLY A 61 10.85 -7.68 3.72
CA GLY A 61 9.61 -8.16 3.11
C GLY A 61 8.96 -9.31 3.87
N ALA A 62 9.75 -10.27 4.36
CA ALA A 62 9.25 -11.36 5.21
C ALA A 62 8.59 -10.86 6.49
N ARG A 63 9.23 -9.89 7.18
CA ARG A 63 8.67 -9.26 8.38
C ARG A 63 7.39 -8.47 8.06
N LEU A 64 7.37 -7.75 6.94
CA LEU A 64 6.17 -7.07 6.47
C LEU A 64 5.01 -8.06 6.23
N LEU A 65 5.28 -9.20 5.59
CA LEU A 65 4.28 -10.24 5.35
C LEU A 65 3.76 -10.84 6.66
N GLU A 66 4.63 -11.16 7.60
CA GLU A 66 4.24 -11.65 8.94
C GLU A 66 3.31 -10.65 9.65
N GLN A 67 3.71 -9.37 9.70
CA GLN A 67 2.90 -8.31 10.32
C GLN A 67 1.59 -8.04 9.56
N THR A 68 1.55 -8.34 8.26
CA THR A 68 0.35 -8.19 7.43
C THR A 68 -0.61 -9.35 7.65
N LEU A 69 -0.10 -10.58 7.72
CA LEU A 69 -0.90 -11.75 8.07
C LEU A 69 -1.50 -11.61 9.46
N ALA A 70 -0.70 -11.20 10.44
CA ALA A 70 -1.17 -10.94 11.79
C ALA A 70 -2.26 -9.86 11.83
N TRP A 71 -2.13 -8.79 11.04
CA TRP A 71 -3.17 -7.76 10.93
C TRP A 71 -4.45 -8.30 10.28
N ALA A 72 -4.34 -9.08 9.19
CA ALA A 72 -5.49 -9.60 8.46
C ALA A 72 -6.30 -10.61 9.29
N GLN A 73 -5.62 -11.35 10.18
CA GLN A 73 -6.23 -12.33 11.08
C GLN A 73 -6.92 -11.70 12.30
N GLN A 74 -6.71 -10.41 12.58
CA GLN A 74 -7.44 -9.74 13.65
C GLN A 74 -8.91 -9.64 13.26
N LYS A 75 -9.75 -10.49 13.88
CA LYS A 75 -11.22 -10.49 13.71
C LYS A 75 -11.72 -9.05 13.57
N ALA A 76 -12.35 -8.75 12.44
CA ALA A 76 -13.14 -7.54 12.33
C ALA A 76 -14.17 -7.61 13.46
N GLY A 77 -14.13 -6.64 14.37
CA GLY A 77 -15.28 -6.40 15.24
C GLY A 77 -16.51 -6.27 14.35
N ALA A 78 -17.59 -6.93 14.74
CA ALA A 78 -18.82 -7.11 13.97
C ALA A 78 -19.27 -5.87 13.18
N ASP A 79 -19.82 -6.14 11.99
CA ASP A 79 -20.70 -5.32 11.16
C ASP A 79 -20.22 -3.92 10.75
N GLN A 80 -19.96 -3.76 9.45
CA GLN A 80 -20.62 -2.77 8.58
C GLN A 80 -20.07 -2.83 7.14
N HIS A 81 -20.91 -3.27 6.21
CA HIS A 81 -20.71 -3.17 4.77
C HIS A 81 -21.56 -2.01 4.22
N PRO A 82 -20.96 -0.97 3.61
CA PRO A 82 -21.65 -0.16 2.62
C PRO A 82 -21.05 -0.36 1.22
N THR A 83 -21.96 -0.61 0.29
CA THR A 83 -21.80 -0.91 -1.13
C THR A 83 -21.09 0.19 -1.92
N ALA A 84 -20.37 -0.26 -2.96
CA ALA A 84 -19.63 0.54 -3.94
C ALA A 84 -20.50 1.48 -4.78
N ASP A 85 -19.89 2.58 -5.27
CA ASP A 85 -20.27 3.18 -6.55
C ASP A 85 -19.06 3.85 -7.24
N SER A 86 -19.24 4.09 -8.52
CA SER A 86 -18.33 4.04 -9.65
C SER A 86 -17.89 5.43 -10.10
N GLY A 87 -16.80 5.52 -10.87
CA GLY A 87 -16.72 6.54 -11.93
C GLY A 87 -15.43 7.37 -12.03
N GLU A 88 -14.84 7.27 -13.22
CA GLU A 88 -14.13 8.31 -13.98
C GLU A 88 -12.60 8.43 -13.91
N THR A 89 -12.07 8.86 -15.06
CA THR A 89 -10.83 8.46 -15.74
C THR A 89 -10.01 9.71 -16.05
N LEU A 90 -8.69 9.76 -15.82
CA LEU A 90 -7.81 10.70 -16.54
C LEU A 90 -6.36 10.18 -16.70
N SER A 91 -5.75 10.64 -17.79
CA SER A 91 -4.65 10.10 -18.60
C SER A 91 -3.25 10.67 -18.29
N GLY A 92 -2.20 9.89 -18.62
CA GLY A 92 -0.82 10.35 -18.92
C GLY A 92 0.11 10.50 -17.70
N ALA A 93 1.44 10.32 -17.77
CA ALA A 93 2.36 9.98 -18.85
C ALA A 93 3.66 9.39 -18.27
N ASN A 94 4.39 8.70 -19.13
CA ASN A 94 5.67 8.01 -19.05
C ASN A 94 6.83 8.72 -18.29
N THR A 95 7.60 8.02 -17.43
CA THR A 95 9.07 8.18 -17.32
C THR A 95 9.76 7.01 -16.58
N ASP A 96 10.68 6.34 -17.30
CA ASP A 96 11.95 5.70 -16.93
C ASP A 96 12.06 4.70 -15.74
N ALA A 97 12.47 3.47 -16.07
CA ALA A 97 12.37 2.25 -15.26
C ALA A 97 13.72 1.70 -14.77
N THR A 98 14.64 2.55 -14.28
CA THR A 98 15.99 2.08 -13.89
C THR A 98 16.46 2.50 -12.49
N ARG A 99 15.57 2.91 -11.58
CA ARG A 99 15.94 3.23 -10.19
C ARG A 99 15.04 2.58 -9.16
N GLU A 100 15.69 1.90 -8.20
CA GLU A 100 15.08 1.22 -7.06
C GLU A 100 14.17 2.16 -6.24
N PRO A 101 12.86 1.88 -6.11
CA PRO A 101 11.96 2.72 -5.35
C PRO A 101 12.09 2.44 -3.84
N SER A 102 12.25 3.49 -3.05
CA SER A 102 12.19 3.41 -1.58
C SER A 102 10.83 3.93 -1.12
N VAL A 103 9.99 3.08 -0.54
CA VAL A 103 8.61 3.41 -0.17
C VAL A 103 8.56 4.11 1.17
N VAL A 104 7.84 5.23 1.23
CA VAL A 104 7.59 5.99 2.46
C VAL A 104 6.24 5.58 3.04
N PHE A 105 6.20 5.31 4.33
CA PHE A 105 4.95 5.04 5.07
C PHE A 105 4.84 5.93 6.31
N GLY A 106 3.62 6.40 6.57
CA GLY A 106 3.32 7.32 7.65
C GLY A 106 1.99 8.03 7.41
N GLY A 107 1.08 7.97 8.39
CA GLY A 107 -0.14 8.76 8.38
C GLY A 107 0.19 10.23 8.63
N ARG A 108 -0.49 11.16 7.95
CA ARG A 108 -0.44 12.57 8.31
C ARG A 108 -0.72 12.69 9.82
N PRO A 109 0.09 13.42 10.60
CA PRO A 109 -0.32 13.77 11.95
C PRO A 109 -1.64 14.54 11.84
N ARG A 110 -2.68 14.09 12.56
CA ARG A 110 -3.87 14.93 12.75
C ARG A 110 -3.37 16.21 13.42
N ARG A 111 -3.41 17.33 12.68
CA ARG A 111 -3.32 18.66 13.28
C ARG A 111 -4.56 18.80 14.17
N THR A 112 -4.35 18.74 15.48
CA THR A 112 -5.22 19.37 16.47
C THR A 112 -5.10 20.88 16.38
#